data_AF-A0A7X7AM12-F1
#
_entry.id   AF-A0A7X7AM12-F1
#
_cell.length_a   1.000
_cell.length_b   1.000
_cell.length_c   1.000
_cell.angle_alpha   90.00
_cell.angle_beta   90.00
_cell.angle_gamma   90.00
#
_symmetry.space_group_name_H-M   'P 1'
#
loop_
_entity.id
_entity.type
_entity.pdbx_description
1 polymer ?
#
loop_
_entity_poly.entity_id
_entity_poly.type
_entity_poly.pdbx_seq_one_letter_code
_entity_poly.pdbx_strand_id
1 'polypeptide(L)'
;KRLELLEAPFWQALLNGDDELATQVALCSALERNLLLIEFMETVVSDAYITQATALDAWQWDDFLQDRVHRDPAIAEWTARSKKEMGQVVRRILAEAGYLKNTRNLQLQHVLIRPEVRVLLENSYRHRILACLRISSPRSDDTDTDA
;
A
#
# COMPACT_ATOMS: atom_id res chain seq x y z
N LYS A 1 -16.53 9.21 9.22
CA LYS A 1 -15.70 10.28 8.63
C LYS A 1 -14.39 9.74 8.04
N ARG A 2 -14.43 8.85 7.02
CA ARG A 2 -13.24 8.33 6.29
C ARG A 2 -13.20 8.85 4.85
N LEU A 3 -13.91 9.93 4.57
CA LEU A 3 -14.39 10.24 3.24
C LEU A 3 -14.14 11.72 2.87
N GLU A 4 -13.88 12.58 3.86
CA GLU A 4 -13.75 14.04 3.71
C GLU A 4 -12.41 14.53 3.11
N LEU A 5 -11.45 13.65 2.78
CA LEU A 5 -10.13 14.02 2.21
C LEU A 5 -9.92 13.54 0.76
N LEU A 6 -10.86 12.75 0.23
CA LEU A 6 -10.81 12.37 -1.18
C LEU A 6 -11.40 13.51 -1.99
N GLU A 7 -10.65 14.00 -2.98
CA GLU A 7 -11.17 14.98 -3.93
C GLU A 7 -12.31 14.36 -4.75
N ALA A 8 -13.18 15.20 -5.30
CA ALA A 8 -14.35 14.76 -6.07
C ALA A 8 -14.06 13.68 -7.14
N PRO A 9 -12.92 13.69 -7.85
CA PRO A 9 -12.59 12.62 -8.81
C PRO A 9 -12.39 11.24 -8.17
N PHE A 10 -11.80 11.16 -6.98
CA PHE A 10 -11.62 9.89 -6.26
C PHE A 10 -12.96 9.32 -5.80
N TRP A 11 -13.88 10.19 -5.42
CA TRP A 11 -15.24 9.79 -5.05
C TRP A 11 -16.03 9.24 -6.22
N GLN A 12 -15.92 9.88 -7.38
CA GLN A 12 -16.58 9.41 -8.59
C GLN A 12 -16.04 8.04 -9.00
N ALA A 13 -14.72 7.83 -8.92
CA ALA A 13 -14.12 6.53 -9.20
C ALA A 13 -14.55 5.46 -8.18
N LEU A 14 -14.71 5.82 -6.91
CA LEU A 14 -15.18 4.90 -5.87
C LEU A 14 -16.66 4.50 -6.05
N LEU A 15 -17.51 5.44 -6.49
CA LEU A 15 -18.96 5.22 -6.63
C LEU A 15 -19.38 4.61 -7.97
N ASN A 16 -18.67 4.95 -9.04
CA ASN A 16 -19.02 4.52 -10.40
C ASN A 16 -18.09 3.40 -10.93
N GLY A 17 -17.04 3.07 -10.18
CA GLY A 17 -16.09 2.02 -10.55
C GLY A 17 -16.62 0.62 -10.27
N ASP A 18 -15.98 -0.36 -10.92
CA ASP A 18 -16.09 -1.76 -10.53
C ASP A 18 -15.36 -2.03 -9.20
N ASP A 19 -15.53 -3.24 -8.67
CA ASP A 19 -14.96 -3.64 -7.38
C ASP A 19 -13.43 -3.46 -7.31
N GLU A 20 -12.73 -3.67 -8.44
CA GLU A 20 -11.27 -3.51 -8.52
C GLU A 20 -10.87 -2.04 -8.42
N LEU A 21 -11.50 -1.16 -9.21
CA LEU A 21 -11.25 0.27 -9.16
C LEU A 21 -11.57 0.84 -7.77
N ALA A 22 -12.72 0.46 -7.20
CA ALA A 22 -13.12 0.88 -5.86
C ALA A 22 -12.09 0.44 -4.79
N THR A 23 -11.57 -0.79 -4.90
CA THR A 23 -10.54 -1.32 -4.00
C THR A 23 -9.22 -0.55 -4.11
N GLN A 24 -8.74 -0.27 -5.32
CA GLN A 24 -7.50 0.49 -5.51
C GLN A 24 -7.63 1.95 -5.06
N VAL A 25 -8.79 2.59 -5.26
CA VAL A 25 -9.09 3.93 -4.73
C VAL A 25 -9.14 3.92 -3.20
N ALA A 26 -9.73 2.89 -2.59
CA ALA A 26 -9.76 2.72 -1.14
C ALA A 26 -8.34 2.52 -0.57
N LEU A 27 -7.47 1.77 -1.26
CA LEU A 27 -6.06 1.63 -0.89
C LEU A 27 -5.35 3.00 -0.92
N CYS A 28 -5.52 3.79 -1.99
CA CYS A 28 -4.92 5.13 -2.08
C CYS A 28 -5.33 5.99 -0.88
N SER A 29 -6.60 5.91 -0.50
CA SER A 29 -7.15 6.61 0.66
C SER A 29 -6.56 6.14 2.00
N ALA A 30 -6.22 4.85 2.10
CA ALA A 30 -5.58 4.28 3.27
C ALA A 30 -4.12 4.72 3.39
N LEU A 31 -3.39 4.73 2.26
CA LEU A 31 -2.01 5.20 2.17
C LEU A 31 -1.90 6.68 2.56
N GLU A 32 -2.74 7.54 1.98
CA GLU A 32 -2.75 8.99 2.26
C GLU A 32 -2.88 9.31 3.75
N ARG A 33 -3.58 8.48 4.52
CA ARG A 33 -3.87 8.72 5.95
C ARG A 33 -2.96 7.98 6.90
N ASN A 34 -2.16 7.04 6.41
CA ASN A 34 -1.36 6.17 7.24
C ASN A 34 0.07 6.15 6.74
N LEU A 35 0.88 7.07 7.28
CA LEU A 35 2.31 7.14 6.99
C LEU A 35 3.02 5.81 7.26
N LEU A 36 2.65 5.11 8.33
CA LEU A 36 3.23 3.82 8.68
C LEU A 36 2.96 2.76 7.61
N LEU A 37 1.79 2.78 6.97
CA LEU A 37 1.46 1.91 5.84
C LEU A 37 2.29 2.27 4.59
N ILE A 38 2.43 3.56 4.27
CA ILE A 38 3.29 4.01 3.17
C ILE A 38 4.72 3.52 3.39
N GLU A 39 5.26 3.77 4.59
CA GLU A 39 6.62 3.39 4.91
C GLU A 39 6.84 1.87 4.92
N PHE A 40 5.84 1.09 5.32
CA PHE A 40 5.87 -0.37 5.22
C PHE A 40 5.91 -0.83 3.76
N MET A 41 5.12 -0.19 2.88
CA MET A 41 5.13 -0.46 1.44
C MET A 41 6.49 -0.11 0.80
N GLU A 42 7.04 1.06 1.13
CA GLU A 42 8.31 1.58 0.58
C GLU A 42 9.54 0.79 1.04
N THR A 43 9.46 0.11 2.19
CA THR A 43 10.58 -0.63 2.75
C THR A 43 10.36 -2.13 2.64
N VAL A 44 9.58 -2.71 3.54
CA VAL A 44 9.42 -4.17 3.66
C VAL A 44 8.80 -4.78 2.41
N VAL A 45 7.69 -4.22 1.91
CA VAL A 45 6.99 -4.84 0.77
C VAL A 45 7.79 -4.64 -0.52
N SER A 46 8.33 -3.45 -0.74
CA SER A 46 9.22 -3.17 -1.88
C SER A 46 10.43 -4.08 -1.89
N ASP A 47 11.13 -4.24 -0.76
CA ASP A 47 12.29 -5.13 -0.66
C ASP A 47 11.92 -6.59 -0.94
N ALA A 48 10.76 -7.04 -0.48
CA ALA A 48 10.27 -8.38 -0.77
C ALA A 48 10.02 -8.62 -2.28
N TYR A 49 9.52 -7.63 -3.02
CA TYR A 49 9.42 -7.74 -4.48
C TYR A 49 10.78 -7.67 -5.18
N ILE A 50 11.69 -6.79 -4.73
CA ILE A 50 13.05 -6.66 -5.29
C ILE A 50 13.84 -7.96 -5.13
N THR A 51 13.73 -8.58 -3.96
CA THR A 51 14.41 -9.85 -3.64
C THR A 51 13.66 -11.09 -4.15
N GLN A 52 12.53 -10.90 -4.85
CA GLN A 52 11.67 -11.96 -5.38
C GLN A 52 11.22 -12.95 -4.30
N ALA A 53 10.96 -12.46 -3.08
CA ALA A 53 10.42 -13.25 -2.00
C ALA A 53 9.04 -13.81 -2.41
N THR A 54 8.74 -15.02 -1.95
CA THR A 54 7.45 -15.68 -2.25
C THR A 54 6.33 -15.22 -1.32
N ALA A 55 6.68 -14.80 -0.11
CA ALA A 55 5.75 -14.36 0.91
C ALA A 55 6.42 -13.35 1.85
N LEU A 56 5.59 -12.55 2.54
CA LEU A 56 6.04 -11.80 3.71
C LEU A 56 6.01 -12.70 4.94
N ASP A 57 7.00 -12.53 5.81
CA ASP A 57 7.01 -13.20 7.10
C ASP A 57 6.26 -12.41 8.17
N ALA A 58 5.79 -13.13 9.20
CA ALA A 58 5.11 -12.50 10.32
C ALA A 58 6.00 -11.49 11.06
N TRP A 59 7.27 -11.86 11.28
CA TRP A 59 8.25 -11.11 12.07
C TRP A 59 8.70 -9.80 11.41
N GLN A 60 8.62 -9.69 10.07
CA GLN A 60 9.01 -8.48 9.34
C GLN A 60 8.21 -7.24 9.76
N TRP A 61 6.99 -7.42 10.27
CA TRP A 61 6.22 -6.33 10.85
C TRP A 61 6.83 -5.81 12.16
N ASP A 62 7.24 -6.72 13.04
CA ASP A 62 7.81 -6.36 14.34
C ASP A 62 9.19 -5.71 14.16
N ASP A 63 10.00 -6.25 13.26
CA ASP A 63 11.31 -5.69 12.87
C ASP A 63 11.16 -4.28 12.29
N PHE A 64 10.24 -4.11 11.34
CA PHE A 64 9.89 -2.79 10.82
C PHE A 64 9.48 -1.79 11.90
N LEU A 65 8.67 -2.20 12.88
CA LEU A 65 8.28 -1.31 13.97
C LEU A 65 9.47 -0.93 14.86
N GLN A 66 10.42 -1.84 15.11
CA GLN A 66 11.64 -1.51 15.86
C GLN A 66 12.46 -0.44 15.15
N ASP A 67 12.59 -0.51 13.83
CA ASP A 67 13.22 0.53 13.02
C ASP A 67 12.46 1.86 13.02
N ARG A 68 11.13 1.81 13.22
CA ARG A 68 10.30 3.03 13.28
C ARG A 68 10.30 3.69 14.63
N VAL A 69 10.51 2.97 15.74
CA VAL A 69 10.68 3.57 17.07
C VAL A 69 11.79 4.63 17.11
N HIS A 70 12.87 4.43 16.35
CA HIS A 70 13.97 5.40 16.26
C HIS A 70 13.55 6.73 15.62
N ARG A 71 12.55 6.73 14.73
CA ARG A 71 12.04 7.91 14.03
C ARG A 71 10.82 8.52 14.71
N ASP A 72 9.94 7.67 15.25
CA ASP A 72 8.76 8.07 16.00
C ASP A 72 8.73 7.35 17.36
N PRO A 73 9.22 8.01 18.42
CA PRO A 73 9.23 7.47 19.76
C PRO A 73 7.84 7.11 20.29
N ALA A 74 6.75 7.66 19.76
CA ALA A 74 5.39 7.33 20.20
C ALA A 74 5.03 5.86 19.91
N ILE A 75 5.71 5.22 18.95
CA ILE A 75 5.54 3.78 18.68
C ILE A 75 6.09 2.92 19.84
N ALA A 76 7.05 3.44 20.61
CA ALA A 76 7.59 2.73 21.78
C ALA A 76 6.54 2.55 22.88
N GLU A 77 5.66 3.55 23.03
CA GLU A 77 4.56 3.56 23.99
C GLU A 77 3.43 2.57 23.64
N TRP A 78 3.42 2.03 22.41
CA TRP A 78 2.38 1.10 22.00
C TRP A 78 2.49 -0.23 22.73
N THR A 79 1.36 -0.72 23.23
CA THR A 79 1.26 -2.07 23.78
C THR A 79 1.54 -3.13 22.71
N ALA A 80 2.01 -4.31 23.11
CA ALA A 80 2.17 -5.45 22.21
C ALA A 80 0.87 -5.78 21.45
N ARG A 81 -0.29 -5.57 22.10
CA ARG A 81 -1.59 -5.73 21.48
C ARG A 81 -1.82 -4.72 20.36
N SER A 82 -1.56 -3.44 20.60
CA SER A 82 -1.72 -2.38 19.58
C SER A 82 -0.82 -2.60 18.37
N LYS A 83 0.45 -3.01 18.60
CA LYS A 83 1.39 -3.37 17.53
C LYS A 83 0.85 -4.52 16.67
N LYS A 84 0.34 -5.57 17.32
CA LYS A 84 -0.26 -6.72 16.63
C LYS A 84 -1.52 -6.36 15.85
N GLU A 85 -2.43 -5.59 16.45
CA GLU A 85 -3.67 -5.15 15.80
C GLU A 85 -3.37 -4.29 14.57
N MET A 86 -2.40 -3.37 14.66
CA MET A 86 -1.98 -2.58 13.50
C MET A 86 -1.42 -3.46 12.38
N GLY A 87 -0.55 -4.43 12.72
CA GLY A 87 -0.01 -5.37 11.73
C GLY A 87 -1.11 -6.21 11.07
N GLN A 88 -2.16 -6.60 11.80
CA GLN A 88 -3.32 -7.30 11.23
C GLN A 88 -4.09 -6.41 10.26
N VAL A 89 -4.29 -5.13 10.59
CA VAL A 89 -4.94 -4.15 9.71
C VAL A 89 -4.14 -3.97 8.43
N VAL A 90 -2.82 -3.79 8.53
CA VAL A 90 -1.92 -3.65 7.36
C VAL A 90 -2.01 -4.89 6.46
N ARG A 91 -1.85 -6.11 7.00
CA ARG A 91 -1.95 -7.35 6.22
C ARG A 91 -3.31 -7.51 5.55
N ARG A 92 -4.39 -7.09 6.21
CA ARG A 92 -5.75 -7.12 5.65
C ARG A 92 -5.89 -6.15 4.48
N ILE A 93 -5.40 -4.92 4.61
CA ILE A 93 -5.40 -3.93 3.52
C ILE A 93 -4.63 -4.48 2.31
N LEU A 94 -3.45 -5.05 2.53
CA LEU A 94 -2.64 -5.64 1.45
C LEU A 94 -3.33 -6.83 0.78
N ALA A 95 -4.04 -7.67 1.55
CA ALA A 95 -4.79 -8.79 1.00
C ALA A 95 -6.02 -8.33 0.20
N GLU A 96 -6.78 -7.35 0.72
CA GLU A 96 -7.94 -6.77 0.03
C GLU A 96 -7.50 -6.09 -1.29
N ALA A 97 -6.36 -5.39 -1.27
CA ALA A 97 -5.79 -4.76 -2.47
C ALA A 97 -5.03 -5.72 -3.41
N GLY A 98 -5.00 -7.02 -3.10
CA GLY A 98 -4.42 -8.05 -3.96
C GLY A 98 -2.92 -8.28 -3.84
N TYR A 99 -2.16 -7.46 -3.09
CA TYR A 99 -0.72 -7.65 -2.87
C TYR A 99 -0.41 -8.96 -2.14
N LEU A 100 -1.33 -9.42 -1.29
CA LEU A 100 -1.24 -10.71 -0.61
C LEU A 100 -2.39 -11.61 -1.04
N LYS A 101 -2.09 -12.90 -1.29
CA LYS A 101 -3.11 -13.91 -1.61
C LYS A 101 -4.13 -14.08 -0.49
N ASN A 102 -3.67 -14.01 0.75
CA ASN A 102 -4.50 -14.01 1.95
C ASN A 102 -3.67 -13.57 3.16
N THR A 103 -4.35 -13.35 4.28
CA THR A 103 -3.74 -12.92 5.54
C THR A 103 -3.10 -14.05 6.36
N ARG A 104 -3.19 -15.31 5.92
CA ARG A 104 -2.64 -16.48 6.65
C ARG A 104 -1.24 -16.82 6.17
N ASN A 105 -1.04 -16.97 4.86
CA ASN A 105 0.23 -17.35 4.27
C ASN A 105 1.04 -16.16 3.74
N LEU A 106 0.42 -14.98 3.62
CA LEU A 106 1.06 -13.73 3.19
C LEU A 106 1.84 -13.88 1.88
N GLN A 107 1.39 -14.77 1.00
CA GLN A 107 2.00 -15.00 -0.29
C GLN A 107 1.84 -13.75 -1.16
N LEU A 108 2.94 -13.25 -1.70
CA LEU A 108 2.97 -12.05 -2.53
C LEU A 108 2.34 -12.33 -3.91
N GLN A 109 1.67 -11.32 -4.45
CA GLN A 109 1.10 -11.35 -5.80
C GLN A 109 1.38 -10.01 -6.51
N HIS A 110 1.44 -10.05 -7.84
CA HIS A 110 1.53 -8.83 -8.63
C HIS A 110 0.15 -8.20 -8.80
N VAL A 111 0.04 -6.91 -8.55
CA VAL A 111 -1.19 -6.13 -8.70
C VAL A 111 -1.08 -5.27 -9.95
N LEU A 112 -2.05 -5.38 -10.85
CA LEU A 112 -2.16 -4.50 -12.01
C LEU A 112 -2.86 -3.20 -11.61
N ILE A 113 -2.16 -2.09 -11.75
CA ILE A 113 -2.72 -0.78 -11.40
C ILE A 113 -3.60 -0.29 -12.54
N ARG A 114 -4.86 0.01 -12.19
CA ARG A 114 -5.85 0.51 -13.14
C ARG A 114 -5.43 1.87 -13.71
N PRO A 115 -5.52 2.08 -15.04
CA PRO A 115 -5.17 3.37 -15.66
C PRO A 115 -5.89 4.56 -15.02
N GLU A 116 -7.14 4.38 -14.61
CA GLU A 116 -7.96 5.39 -13.95
C GLU A 116 -7.31 5.86 -12.63
N VAL A 117 -6.79 4.93 -11.83
CA VAL A 117 -6.10 5.23 -10.56
C VAL A 117 -4.78 5.96 -10.83
N ARG A 118 -4.04 5.53 -11.86
CA ARG A 118 -2.79 6.19 -12.28
C ARG A 118 -3.04 7.65 -12.63
N VAL A 119 -3.99 7.92 -13.52
CA VAL A 119 -4.37 9.27 -13.96
C VAL A 119 -4.83 10.13 -12.78
N LEU A 120 -5.63 9.56 -11.86
CA LEU A 120 -6.07 10.27 -10.65
C LEU A 120 -4.90 10.70 -9.76
N LEU A 121 -3.94 9.81 -9.53
CA LEU A 121 -2.78 10.10 -8.69
C LEU A 121 -1.80 11.07 -9.35
N GLU A 122 -1.60 10.98 -10.66
CA GLU A 122 -0.76 11.90 -11.43
C GLU A 122 -1.35 13.32 -11.44
N ASN A 123 -2.64 13.46 -11.75
CA ASN A 123 -3.32 14.76 -11.78
C ASN A 123 -3.41 15.44 -10.40
N SER A 124 -3.36 14.66 -9.33
CA SER A 124 -3.35 15.16 -7.96
C SER A 124 -1.95 15.25 -7.34
N TYR A 125 -0.88 15.05 -8.13
CA TYR A 125 0.52 15.10 -7.70
C TYR A 125 0.87 14.15 -6.53
N ARG A 126 0.13 13.04 -6.40
CA ARG A 126 0.33 12.02 -5.34
C ARG A 126 1.36 10.97 -5.74
N HIS A 127 2.55 11.41 -6.17
CA HIS A 127 3.60 10.55 -6.72
C HIS A 127 4.09 9.48 -5.75
N ARG A 128 4.13 9.79 -4.45
CA ARG A 128 4.55 8.83 -3.40
C ARG A 128 3.59 7.64 -3.30
N ILE A 129 2.29 7.90 -3.38
CA ILE A 129 1.26 6.84 -3.38
C ILE A 129 1.33 6.05 -4.68
N LEU A 130 1.50 6.72 -5.82
CA LEU A 130 1.67 6.03 -7.10
C LEU A 130 2.89 5.09 -7.08
N ALA A 131 4.01 5.52 -6.49
CA ALA A 131 5.19 4.67 -6.31
C ALA A 131 4.87 3.44 -5.44
N CYS A 132 4.15 3.61 -4.33
CA CYS A 132 3.68 2.50 -3.49
C CYS A 132 2.82 1.51 -4.27
N LEU A 133 1.94 2.00 -5.15
CA LEU A 133 1.09 1.13 -5.97
C LEU A 133 1.90 0.34 -7.01
N ARG A 134 3.00 0.91 -7.50
CA ARG A 134 3.82 0.31 -8.56
C ARG A 134 4.87 -0.68 -8.04
N ILE A 135 5.04 -0.87 -6.72
CA ILE A 135 6.08 -1.76 -6.17
C ILE A 135 5.97 -3.21 -6.66
N SER A 136 4.76 -3.65 -6.99
CA SER A 136 4.49 -4.99 -7.51
C SER A 136 4.46 -5.04 -9.03
N SER A 137 4.61 -3.92 -9.75
CA SER A 137 4.71 -3.98 -11.19
C SER A 137 6.10 -4.53 -11.56
N PRO A 138 6.21 -5.55 -12.43
CA PRO A 138 7.51 -5.89 -13.00
C PRO A 138 8.10 -4.62 -13.63
N ARG A 139 9.43 -4.44 -13.53
CA ARG A 139 10.14 -3.35 -14.23
C ARG A 139 10.03 -3.58 -15.75
N SER A 140 8.87 -3.27 -16.31
CA SER A 140 8.60 -3.21 -17.73
C SER A 140 7.70 -1.98 -17.91
N ASP A 141 8.35 -0.84 -18.10
CA ASP A 141 7.94 0.27 -18.96
C ASP A 141 9.00 1.39 -18.83
N ASP A 142 10.19 1.11 -19.36
CA ASP A 142 11.12 2.11 -19.91
C ASP A 142 10.87 2.20 -21.45
N THR A 143 9.60 2.18 -21.87
CA THR A 143 9.22 2.46 -23.26
C THR A 143 8.29 3.66 -23.30
N ASP A 144 8.78 4.80 -22.79
CA ASP A 144 8.51 6.04 -23.50
C ASP A 144 9.59 6.14 -24.59
N THR A 145 9.23 5.58 -25.74
CA THR A 145 9.84 5.89 -27.02
C THR A 145 9.74 7.40 -27.20
N ASP A 146 10.89 8.08 -27.15
CA ASP A 146 11.04 9.46 -27.58
C ASP A 146 10.37 9.64 -28.95
N ALA A 147 9.48 10.62 -29.01
CA ALA A 147 8.87 11.16 -30.22
C ALA A 147 9.85 12.05 -30.99
#